data_AF-A0A521G9X3-F1
#
_entry.id   AF-A0A521G9X3-F1
#
_cell.length_a   1.000
_cell.length_b   1.000
_cell.length_c   1.000
_cell.angle_alpha   90.00
_cell.angle_beta   90.00
_cell.angle_gamma   90.00
#
_symmetry.space_group_name_H-M   'P 1'
#
loop_
_entity.id
_entity.type
_entity.pdbx_description
1 polymer ?
#
loop_
_entity_poly.entity_id
_entity_poly.type
_entity_poly.pdbx_seq_one_letter_code
_entity_poly.pdbx_strand_id
1 'polypeptide(L)'
;MLEKLEEVRENIFRYLEARIELFTLETRGKVEEGVVRAIHGVILGFLATITLIFLLSLLAAFLNHLLDSRYLGFLIVAGFFLILTIVWVVAKDTFIGMIREAAYKSIKASQEKKAEEKSEAVQDLMNQTRNTMNQPGPSSSQYPTSNI
;
A
#
# COMPACT_ATOMS: atom_id res chain seq x y z
N MET A 1 -21.12 36.35 21.78
CA MET A 1 -19.93 35.96 20.99
C MET A 1 -19.24 34.75 21.60
N LEU A 2 -18.98 34.74 22.93
CA LEU A 2 -18.35 33.60 23.62
C LEU A 2 -19.25 32.34 23.69
N GLU A 3 -20.55 32.50 23.90
CA GLU A 3 -21.53 31.39 23.93
C GLU A 3 -21.57 30.56 22.64
N LYS A 4 -21.42 31.22 21.48
CA LYS A 4 -21.39 30.56 20.17
C LYS A 4 -20.11 29.75 19.96
N LEU A 5 -19.00 30.18 20.57
CA LEU A 5 -17.73 29.44 20.56
C LEU A 5 -17.81 28.19 21.44
N GLU A 6 -18.47 28.31 22.60
CA GLU A 6 -18.73 27.17 23.50
C GLU A 6 -19.60 26.11 22.80
N GLU A 7 -20.67 26.52 22.13
CA GLU A 7 -21.60 25.64 21.39
C GLU A 7 -20.92 24.92 20.22
N VAL A 8 -20.05 25.60 19.48
CA VAL A 8 -19.25 25.00 18.39
C VAL A 8 -18.20 24.03 18.95
N ARG A 9 -17.53 24.40 20.04
CA ARG A 9 -16.57 23.53 20.73
C ARG A 9 -17.25 22.25 21.20
N GLU A 10 -18.40 22.36 21.86
CA GLU A 10 -19.19 21.24 22.37
C GLU A 10 -19.59 20.29 21.23
N ASN A 11 -20.13 20.82 20.13
CA ASN A 11 -20.49 19.99 18.97
C ASN A 11 -19.29 19.30 18.32
N ILE A 12 -18.14 19.96 18.24
CA ILE A 12 -16.90 19.35 17.74
C ILE A 12 -16.43 18.23 18.68
N PHE A 13 -16.50 18.43 20.00
CA PHE A 13 -16.16 17.38 20.96
C PHE A 13 -17.08 16.17 20.83
N ARG A 14 -18.41 16.39 20.73
CA ARG A 14 -19.37 15.30 20.53
C ARG A 14 -19.15 14.54 19.22
N TYR A 15 -18.79 15.25 18.15
CA TYR A 15 -18.46 14.63 16.88
C TYR A 15 -17.14 13.84 16.94
N LEU A 16 -16.13 14.39 17.60
CA LEU A 16 -14.83 13.76 17.78
C LEU A 16 -14.96 12.49 18.62
N GLU A 17 -15.75 12.52 19.68
CA GLU A 17 -16.03 11.38 20.55
C GLU A 17 -16.71 10.25 19.78
N ALA A 18 -17.74 10.56 18.99
CA ALA A 18 -18.37 9.58 18.11
C ALA A 18 -17.40 9.00 17.06
N ARG A 19 -16.48 9.83 16.53
CA ARG A 19 -15.46 9.39 15.56
C ARG A 19 -14.42 8.46 16.21
N ILE A 20 -14.02 8.74 17.45
CA ILE A 20 -13.08 7.92 18.24
C ILE A 20 -13.71 6.57 18.61
N GLU A 21 -14.99 6.57 18.97
CA GLU A 21 -15.73 5.35 19.28
C GLU A 21 -15.88 4.44 18.05
N LEU A 22 -16.27 5.02 16.91
CA LEU A 22 -16.31 4.31 15.62
C LEU A 22 -14.92 3.81 15.18
N PHE A 23 -13.89 4.64 15.34
CA PHE A 23 -12.51 4.24 15.04
C PHE A 23 -12.09 3.08 15.92
N THR A 24 -12.39 3.10 17.21
CA THR A 24 -12.09 1.99 18.14
C THR A 24 -12.83 0.70 17.73
N LEU A 25 -14.10 0.80 17.31
CA LEU A 25 -14.87 -0.36 16.81
C LEU A 25 -14.25 -0.97 15.54
N GLU A 26 -13.94 -0.16 14.53
CA GLU A 26 -13.30 -0.65 13.29
C GLU A 26 -11.87 -1.16 13.51
N THR A 27 -11.14 -0.51 14.41
CA THR A 27 -9.74 -0.82 14.71
C THR A 27 -9.65 -2.13 15.46
N ARG A 28 -10.58 -2.45 16.37
CA ARG A 28 -10.60 -3.75 17.08
C ARG A 28 -10.59 -4.95 16.12
N GLY A 29 -11.49 -4.98 15.13
CA GLY A 29 -11.56 -6.08 14.17
C GLY A 29 -10.30 -6.20 13.28
N LYS A 30 -9.76 -5.07 12.82
CA LYS A 30 -8.54 -5.04 12.00
C LYS A 30 -7.25 -5.32 12.80
N VAL A 31 -7.23 -4.93 14.07
CA VAL A 31 -6.10 -5.16 14.99
C VAL A 31 -6.02 -6.63 15.38
N GLU A 32 -7.14 -7.30 15.64
CA GLU A 32 -7.13 -8.73 15.97
C GLU A 32 -6.51 -9.57 14.84
N GLU A 33 -6.99 -9.41 13.60
CA GLU A 33 -6.44 -10.14 12.45
C GLU A 33 -4.99 -9.72 12.14
N GLY A 34 -4.67 -8.43 12.27
CA GLY A 34 -3.33 -7.90 12.05
C GLY A 34 -2.31 -8.42 13.08
N VAL A 35 -2.69 -8.47 14.36
CA VAL A 35 -1.83 -8.96 15.45
C VAL A 35 -1.60 -10.46 15.33
N VAL A 36 -2.64 -11.24 15.03
CA VAL A 36 -2.48 -12.69 14.83
C VAL A 36 -1.55 -12.98 13.66
N ARG A 37 -1.71 -12.29 12.52
CA ARG A 37 -0.79 -12.40 11.38
C ARG A 37 0.62 -11.94 11.72
N ALA A 38 0.78 -10.87 12.49
CA ALA A 38 2.09 -10.38 12.92
C ALA A 38 2.80 -11.41 13.80
N ILE A 39 2.11 -11.97 14.79
CA ILE A 39 2.66 -13.02 15.67
C ILE A 39 3.04 -14.25 14.85
N HIS A 40 2.15 -14.72 13.96
CA HIS A 40 2.46 -15.84 13.08
C HIS A 40 3.68 -15.56 12.19
N GLY A 41 3.75 -14.35 11.61
CA GLY A 41 4.88 -13.92 10.80
C GLY A 41 6.20 -13.87 11.58
N VAL A 42 6.18 -13.42 12.84
CA VAL A 42 7.36 -13.42 13.73
C VAL A 42 7.81 -14.84 14.01
N ILE A 43 6.89 -15.75 14.38
CA ILE A 43 7.20 -17.16 14.64
C ILE A 43 7.78 -17.82 13.40
N LEU A 44 7.14 -17.62 12.24
CA LEU A 44 7.58 -18.18 10.97
C LEU A 44 8.96 -17.64 10.58
N GLY A 45 9.18 -16.33 10.71
CA GLY A 45 10.46 -15.68 10.44
C GLY A 45 11.57 -16.19 11.35
N PHE A 46 11.28 -16.40 12.63
CA PHE A 46 12.21 -16.99 13.59
C PHE A 46 12.58 -18.43 13.19
N LEU A 47 11.58 -19.26 12.87
CA LEU A 47 11.79 -20.65 12.45
C LEU A 47 12.57 -20.75 11.15
N ALA A 48 12.26 -19.88 10.18
CA ALA A 48 12.98 -19.77 8.92
C ALA A 48 14.44 -19.35 9.14
N THR A 49 14.69 -18.41 10.06
CA THR A 49 16.05 -17.96 10.40
C THR A 49 16.86 -19.10 11.01
N ILE A 50 16.28 -19.86 11.95
CA ILE A 50 16.95 -21.05 12.52
C ILE A 50 17.28 -22.05 11.41
N THR A 51 16.30 -22.37 10.56
CA THR A 51 16.48 -23.32 9.45
C THR A 51 17.58 -22.87 8.50
N LEU A 52 17.64 -21.57 8.19
CA LEU A 52 18.67 -20.98 7.35
C LEU A 52 20.06 -21.08 7.98
N ILE A 53 20.20 -20.82 9.28
CA ILE A 53 21.48 -20.98 10.00
C ILE A 53 21.97 -22.42 9.92
N PHE A 54 21.06 -23.40 10.08
CA PHE A 54 21.39 -24.81 9.92
C PHE A 54 21.81 -25.15 8.49
N LEU A 55 21.11 -24.65 7.47
CA LEU A 55 21.48 -24.84 6.07
C LEU A 55 22.87 -24.25 5.75
N LEU A 56 23.17 -23.06 6.24
CA LEU A 56 24.49 -22.44 6.07
C LEU A 56 25.58 -23.22 6.81
N SER A 57 25.29 -23.71 8.01
CA SER A 57 26.21 -24.55 8.78
C SER A 57 26.45 -25.90 8.10
N LEU A 58 25.40 -26.50 7.51
CA LEU A 58 25.50 -27.71 6.72
C LEU A 58 26.34 -27.48 5.46
N LEU A 59 26.12 -26.37 4.75
CA LEU A 59 26.91 -25.99 3.59
C LEU A 59 28.38 -25.79 3.95
N ALA A 60 28.66 -25.10 5.06
CA ALA A 60 30.01 -24.92 5.58
C ALA A 60 30.66 -26.27 5.95
N ALA A 61 29.93 -27.18 6.59
CA ALA A 61 30.39 -28.53 6.90
C ALA A 61 30.67 -29.36 5.64
N PHE A 62 29.84 -29.20 4.60
CA PHE A 62 30.06 -29.83 3.30
C PHE A 62 31.34 -29.30 2.64
N LEU A 63 31.56 -27.98 2.65
CA LEU A 63 32.80 -27.37 2.16
C LEU A 63 34.03 -27.82 2.96
N ASN A 64 33.91 -27.95 4.28
CA ASN A 64 34.97 -28.49 5.14
C ASN A 64 35.40 -29.89 4.68
N HIS A 65 34.44 -30.77 4.38
CA HIS A 65 34.74 -32.11 3.88
C HIS A 65 35.45 -32.07 2.51
N LEU A 66 35.03 -31.15 1.64
CA LEU A 66 35.60 -30.99 0.30
C LEU A 66 37.03 -30.41 0.32
N LEU A 67 37.34 -29.56 1.30
CA LEU A 67 38.65 -28.93 1.48
C LEU A 67 39.58 -29.72 2.42
N ASP A 68 39.15 -30.87 2.92
CA ASP A 68 39.84 -31.69 3.93
C ASP A 68 40.32 -30.86 5.14
N SER A 69 39.46 -29.95 5.59
CA SER A 69 39.77 -29.00 6.66
C SER A 69 38.61 -28.84 7.63
N ARG A 70 38.94 -28.65 8.92
CA ARG A 70 37.93 -28.58 9.99
C ARG A 70 37.15 -27.26 10.01
N TYR A 71 37.69 -26.18 9.48
CA TYR A 71 37.11 -24.83 9.66
C TYR A 71 37.04 -23.97 8.37
N LEU A 72 37.73 -24.35 7.29
CA LEU A 72 37.83 -23.51 6.09
C LEU A 72 36.48 -23.28 5.40
N GLY A 73 35.57 -24.25 5.42
CA GLY A 73 34.22 -24.11 4.87
C GLY A 73 33.40 -23.04 5.59
N PHE A 74 33.51 -22.94 6.92
CA PHE A 74 32.88 -21.85 7.67
C PHE A 74 33.50 -20.49 7.31
N LEU A 75 34.82 -20.42 7.15
CA LEU A 75 35.52 -19.19 6.77
C LEU A 75 35.12 -18.71 5.38
N ILE A 76 34.95 -19.62 4.42
CA ILE A 76 34.53 -19.28 3.05
C ILE A 76 33.10 -18.75 3.05
N VAL A 77 32.17 -19.43 3.73
CA VAL A 77 30.78 -18.97 3.82
C VAL A 77 30.72 -17.60 4.52
N ALA A 78 31.45 -17.42 5.62
CA ALA A 78 31.53 -16.13 6.31
C ALA A 78 32.12 -15.03 5.44
N GLY A 79 33.22 -15.32 4.72
CA GLY A 79 33.86 -14.39 3.79
C GLY A 79 32.96 -13.98 2.64
N PHE A 80 32.19 -14.92 2.07
CA PHE A 80 31.20 -14.62 1.04
C PHE A 80 30.14 -13.62 1.53
N PHE A 81 29.56 -13.86 2.72
CA PHE A 81 28.58 -12.94 3.31
C PHE A 81 29.19 -11.60 3.72
N LEU A 82 30.46 -11.58 4.14
CA LEU A 82 31.19 -10.35 4.44
C LEU A 82 31.36 -9.49 3.18
N ILE A 83 31.80 -10.09 2.06
CA ILE A 83 31.92 -9.39 0.77
C ILE A 83 30.55 -8.86 0.34
N LEU A 84 29.51 -9.68 0.41
CA LEU A 84 28.14 -9.25 0.08
C LEU A 84 27.68 -8.07 0.94
N THR A 85 28.01 -8.08 2.23
CA THR A 85 27.72 -6.97 3.16
C THR A 85 28.47 -5.71 2.75
N ILE A 86 29.75 -5.80 2.40
CA ILE A 86 30.54 -4.65 1.95
C ILE A 86 29.95 -4.07 0.65
N VAL A 87 29.63 -4.93 -0.33
CA VAL A 87 28.99 -4.52 -1.58
C VAL A 87 27.67 -3.81 -1.31
N TRP A 88 26.85 -4.34 -0.40
CA TRP A 88 25.59 -3.71 -0.02
C TRP A 88 25.78 -2.33 0.62
N VAL A 89 26.72 -2.21 1.57
CA VAL A 89 26.99 -0.93 2.25
C VAL A 89 27.47 0.14 1.27
N VAL A 90 28.29 -0.24 0.28
CA VAL A 90 28.76 0.68 -0.77
C VAL A 90 27.64 1.00 -1.76
N ALA A 91 26.80 0.02 -2.13
CA ALA A 91 25.72 0.20 -3.09
C ALA A 91 24.46 0.86 -2.50
N LYS A 92 24.36 0.98 -1.17
CA LYS A 92 23.15 1.46 -0.49
C LYS A 92 22.67 2.81 -1.04
N ASP A 93 23.59 3.75 -1.29
CA ASP A 93 23.26 5.11 -1.69
C ASP A 93 22.72 5.12 -3.13
N THR A 94 23.31 4.30 -4.01
CA THR A 94 22.80 4.07 -5.37
C THR A 94 21.42 3.41 -5.36
N PHE A 95 21.22 2.42 -4.49
CA PHE A 95 19.97 1.67 -4.41
C PHE A 95 18.83 2.56 -3.88
N ILE A 96 19.10 3.39 -2.87
CA ILE A 96 18.17 4.39 -2.34
C ILE A 96 17.80 5.42 -3.42
N GLY A 97 18.79 5.88 -4.20
CA GLY A 97 18.56 6.77 -5.35
C GLY A 97 17.65 6.14 -6.40
N MET A 98 17.91 4.89 -6.78
CA MET A 98 17.11 4.15 -7.76
C MET A 98 15.67 3.94 -7.30
N ILE A 99 15.46 3.57 -6.02
CA ILE A 99 14.11 3.42 -5.44
C ILE A 99 13.37 4.76 -5.47
N ARG A 100 14.05 5.86 -5.13
CA ARG A 100 13.46 7.19 -5.12
C ARG A 100 13.01 7.61 -6.52
N GLU A 101 13.85 7.44 -7.54
CA GLU A 101 13.49 7.73 -8.94
C GLU A 101 12.34 6.86 -9.44
N ALA A 102 12.34 5.56 -9.13
CA ALA A 102 11.25 4.66 -9.48
C ALA A 102 9.93 5.04 -8.78
N ALA A 103 9.99 5.45 -7.51
CA ALA A 103 8.85 5.92 -6.75
C ALA A 103 8.29 7.24 -7.34
N TYR A 104 9.15 8.20 -7.68
CA TYR A 104 8.71 9.45 -8.31
C TYR A 104 8.07 9.22 -9.68
N LYS A 105 8.67 8.39 -10.52
CA LYS A 105 8.14 8.08 -11.86
C LYS A 105 6.79 7.36 -11.80
N SER A 106 6.62 6.42 -10.86
CA SER A 106 5.35 5.68 -10.70
C SER A 106 4.23 6.58 -10.18
N ILE A 107 4.51 7.50 -9.25
CA ILE A 107 3.52 8.48 -8.77
C ILE A 107 3.14 9.45 -9.91
N LYS A 108 4.12 9.99 -10.66
CA LYS A 108 3.84 10.91 -11.77
C LYS A 108 3.02 10.25 -12.88
N ALA A 109 3.39 9.03 -13.30
CA ALA A 109 2.64 8.28 -14.31
C ALA A 109 1.20 7.95 -13.85
N SER A 110 0.99 7.73 -12.55
CA SER A 110 -0.34 7.53 -11.99
C SER A 110 -1.19 8.82 -12.00
N GLN A 111 -0.57 9.98 -11.77
CA GLN A 111 -1.25 11.27 -11.82
C GLN A 111 -1.59 11.70 -13.26
N GLU A 112 -0.68 11.49 -14.22
CA GLU A 112 -0.91 11.79 -15.64
C GLU A 112 -2.08 10.97 -16.21
N LYS A 113 -2.11 9.65 -15.95
CA LYS A 113 -3.24 8.79 -16.34
C LYS A 113 -4.57 9.24 -15.73
N LYS A 114 -4.58 9.65 -14.45
CA LYS A 114 -5.78 10.18 -13.78
C LYS A 114 -6.23 11.53 -14.35
N ALA A 115 -5.31 12.37 -14.80
CA ALA A 115 -5.62 13.66 -15.40
C ALA A 115 -6.24 13.49 -16.80
N GLU A 116 -5.70 12.57 -17.59
CA GLU A 116 -6.19 12.24 -18.94
C GLU A 116 -7.61 11.65 -18.88
N GLU A 117 -7.85 10.65 -18.03
CA GLU A 117 -9.17 10.03 -17.81
C GLU A 117 -10.22 11.04 -17.35
N LYS A 118 -9.84 11.99 -16.47
CA LYS A 118 -10.74 13.08 -16.05
C LYS A 118 -11.06 14.03 -17.20
N SER A 119 -10.08 14.38 -18.03
CA SER A 119 -10.32 15.29 -19.17
C SER A 119 -11.23 14.67 -20.22
N GLU A 120 -11.06 13.37 -20.49
CA GLU A 120 -11.89 12.60 -21.41
C GLU A 120 -13.33 12.49 -20.87
N ALA A 121 -13.51 12.15 -19.59
CA ALA A 121 -14.82 12.07 -18.96
C ALA A 121 -15.57 13.43 -18.95
N VAL A 122 -14.87 14.54 -18.73
CA VAL A 122 -15.46 15.89 -18.80
C VAL A 122 -15.89 16.24 -20.22
N GLN A 123 -15.11 15.85 -21.23
CA GLN A 123 -15.41 16.11 -22.63
C GLN A 123 -16.61 15.29 -23.11
N ASP A 124 -16.70 14.03 -22.71
CA ASP A 124 -17.84 13.16 -23.02
C ASP A 124 -19.13 13.68 -22.36
N LEU A 125 -19.05 14.11 -21.09
CA LEU A 125 -20.17 14.74 -20.40
C LEU A 125 -20.61 16.04 -21.08
N MET A 126 -19.67 16.85 -21.59
CA MET A 126 -19.98 18.08 -22.32
C MET A 126 -20.68 17.79 -23.65
N ASN A 127 -20.26 16.74 -24.37
CA ASN A 127 -20.90 16.30 -25.60
C ASN A 127 -22.30 15.74 -25.34
N GLN A 128 -22.45 14.91 -24.31
CA GLN A 128 -23.75 14.40 -23.88
C GLN A 128 -24.69 15.56 -23.51
N THR A 129 -24.21 16.51 -22.71
CA THR A 129 -24.98 17.71 -22.34
C THR A 129 -25.35 18.54 -23.58
N ARG A 130 -24.42 18.76 -24.51
CA ARG A 130 -24.68 19.52 -25.74
C ARG A 130 -25.71 18.85 -26.65
N ASN A 131 -25.70 17.52 -26.72
CA ASN A 131 -26.70 16.75 -27.44
C ASN A 131 -28.07 16.82 -26.76
N THR A 132 -28.12 16.81 -25.43
CA THR A 132 -29.39 17.01 -24.69
C THR A 132 -29.93 18.44 -24.82
N MET A 133 -29.08 19.47 -24.92
CA MET A 133 -29.52 20.85 -25.13
C MET A 133 -29.99 21.14 -26.57
N ASN A 134 -29.41 20.46 -27.56
CA ASN A 134 -29.81 20.59 -28.97
C ASN A 134 -31.00 19.69 -29.36
N GLN A 135 -31.50 18.87 -28.44
CA GLN A 135 -32.73 18.11 -28.65
C GLN A 135 -33.92 19.05 -28.38
N PRO A 136 -34.82 19.29 -29.35
CA PRO A 136 -36.09 19.94 -29.07
C PRO A 136 -36.78 19.09 -28.00
N GLY A 137 -37.16 19.70 -26.88
CA GLY A 137 -37.71 18.99 -25.73
C GLY A 137 -38.82 18.01 -26.12
N PRO A 138 -39.03 16.93 -25.35
CA PRO A 138 -40.03 15.93 -25.69
C PRO A 138 -41.38 16.63 -25.83
N SER A 139 -41.92 16.59 -27.05
CA SER A 139 -43.23 17.12 -27.37
C SER A 139 -44.25 16.45 -26.45
N SER A 140 -44.77 17.25 -25.52
CA SER A 140 -45.93 16.93 -24.69
C SER A 140 -47.13 16.64 -25.58
N SER A 141 -47.42 15.37 -25.85
CA SER A 141 -48.76 14.96 -26.29
C SER A 141 -48.90 13.44 -26.30
N GLN A 142 -49.43 12.90 -25.21
CA GLN A 142 -50.38 11.79 -25.31
C GLN A 142 -51.24 11.75 -24.06
N TYR A 143 -52.35 12.51 -24.11
CA TYR A 143 -53.51 12.25 -23.27
C TYR A 143 -54.33 11.14 -23.93
N PRO A 144 -54.69 10.05 -23.23
CA PRO A 144 -55.60 9.07 -23.77
C PRO A 144 -57.01 9.66 -23.75
N THR A 145 -57.60 9.87 -24.93
CA THR A 145 -59.03 10.17 -25.06
C THR A 145 -59.83 8.95 -24.63
N SER A 146 -60.64 9.14 -23.60
CA SER A 146 -61.69 8.24 -23.14
C SER A 146 -62.74 8.06 -24.25
N ASN A 147 -62.89 6.84 -24.76
CA ASN A 147 -64.06 6.48 -25.57
C ASN A 147 -65.19 6.01 -24.66
N ILE A 148 -66.33 6.67 -24.82
CA ILE A 148 -67.68 6.25 -24.42
C ILE A 148 -68.11 5.10 -25.33
#